data_AF-A0A9W7GFW3-F1
#
_entry.id   AF-A0A9W7GFW3-F1
#
_cell.length_a   1.000
_cell.length_b   1.000
_cell.length_c   1.000
_cell.angle_alpha   90.00
_cell.angle_beta   90.00
_cell.angle_gamma   90.00
#
_symmetry.space_group_name_H-M   'P 1'
#
loop_
_entity.id
_entity.type
_entity.pdbx_description
1 polymer ?
#
loop_
_entity_poly.entity_id
_entity_poly.type
_entity_poly.pdbx_seq_one_letter_code
_entity_poly.pdbx_strand_id
1 'polypeptide(L)'
;MWKCQTCSFSNDTTLTNCDLCDANRTTTSTNTNTNTDTTNIDTTNKDEEEDKLSVNSSDDETDGKLRPENSSDFLLPPPPSTITVGTLTNVSPLGIGTLPLSVTYNLGSRPPTSEFRELVRYAVEKGVGWIDTADSYGRGEDQGELGYAENIIGEVIRDMSMRSTSNPSTFDSMSLRTRFGTKSGMSLISPDRWSPKKLLPSTVRSTIVQQRDRLGVNTIDLWSLHHVDSYTSEELEGILTVISSCQDEGLISNVGLCNATVEQVEKAMEIVRVAAVQNRYSVFDRTAEREGQESWGGGGVKRKEVGGEGKKWGGKRGMIHFCKENDITFFPYGCLGGVRRRNGKEDSDIISQFPEISTMAKGKGVSPEVMILAYYRQKFPQTLCLIVGCRSVGRVDELMKVGEVMFTEAEVEEIDRCGGGGGGGGGKNNGDWTCGVCGFLNFKSRSECFKSNCYGKKRFN
;
A
#
# COMPACT_ATOMS: atom_id res chain seq x y z
N MET A 1 0.19 -51.20 -0.93
CA MET A 1 1.29 -50.39 -1.48
C MET A 1 0.89 -48.93 -1.38
N TRP A 2 1.59 -48.15 -0.57
CA TRP A 2 1.38 -46.71 -0.45
C TRP A 2 2.50 -46.01 -1.25
N LYS A 3 2.14 -45.08 -2.14
CA LYS A 3 3.11 -44.29 -2.93
C LYS A 3 3.13 -42.86 -2.39
N CYS A 4 4.31 -42.39 -1.99
CA CYS A 4 4.59 -40.99 -1.72
C CYS A 4 4.78 -40.26 -3.08
N GLN A 5 4.08 -39.14 -3.29
CA GLN A 5 4.08 -38.41 -4.58
C GLN A 5 5.31 -37.53 -4.82
N THR A 6 6.27 -37.46 -3.90
CA THR A 6 7.39 -36.50 -3.96
C THR A 6 8.74 -37.12 -4.35
N CYS A 7 8.91 -38.43 -4.28
CA CYS A 7 10.17 -39.08 -4.66
C CYS A 7 9.93 -40.31 -5.53
N SER A 8 10.32 -40.23 -6.80
CA SER A 8 10.21 -41.31 -7.78
C SER A 8 11.27 -42.41 -7.55
N PHE A 9 11.24 -43.09 -6.40
CA PHE A 9 12.08 -44.26 -6.14
C PHE A 9 11.24 -45.45 -5.69
N SER A 10 11.49 -46.61 -6.29
CA SER A 10 10.95 -47.91 -5.88
C SER A 10 12.09 -48.86 -5.59
N ASN A 11 12.14 -49.45 -4.39
CA ASN A 11 12.52 -50.86 -4.27
C ASN A 11 12.10 -51.52 -2.95
N ASP A 12 11.81 -52.80 -3.08
CA ASP A 12 11.48 -53.78 -2.05
C ASP A 12 12.64 -53.97 -1.07
N THR A 13 12.42 -53.64 0.20
CA THR A 13 12.69 -54.48 1.40
C THR A 13 12.74 -53.62 2.67
N THR A 14 12.35 -54.25 3.77
CA THR A 14 12.15 -53.73 5.12
C THR A 14 13.38 -53.03 5.73
N LEU A 15 13.27 -51.73 6.05
CA LEU A 15 13.63 -51.08 7.34
C LEU A 15 13.64 -49.54 7.24
N THR A 16 12.73 -48.93 8.01
CA THR A 16 12.78 -47.67 8.78
C THR A 16 13.63 -46.45 8.34
N ASN A 17 12.91 -45.32 8.27
CA ASN A 17 13.27 -43.90 8.51
C ASN A 17 13.50 -42.99 7.28
N CYS A 18 12.55 -42.06 7.08
CA CYS A 18 12.70 -40.86 6.29
C CYS A 18 12.49 -39.66 7.23
N ASP A 19 13.56 -38.93 7.51
CA ASP A 19 13.66 -37.87 8.54
C ASP A 19 12.86 -36.59 8.22
N LEU A 20 11.97 -36.60 7.23
CA LEU A 20 11.19 -35.42 6.79
C LEU A 20 9.74 -35.41 7.29
N CYS A 21 9.29 -36.42 8.04
CA CYS A 21 7.91 -36.51 8.53
C CYS A 21 7.71 -36.25 10.04
N ASP A 22 8.78 -36.01 10.82
CA ASP A 22 8.71 -35.97 12.30
C ASP A 22 8.61 -34.57 12.93
N ALA A 23 8.41 -33.50 12.16
CA ALA A 23 8.33 -32.13 12.72
C ALA A 23 6.92 -31.62 13.04
N ASN A 24 5.88 -32.45 12.97
CA ASN A 24 4.49 -32.05 13.27
C ASN A 24 3.79 -33.04 14.23
N ARG A 25 4.27 -33.14 15.47
CA ARG A 25 3.46 -33.62 16.61
C ARG A 25 3.56 -32.66 17.79
N THR A 26 2.54 -31.82 17.91
CA THR A 26 2.12 -31.18 19.15
C THR A 26 1.53 -32.23 20.10
N THR A 27 2.00 -32.29 21.34
CA THR A 27 1.22 -32.85 22.46
C THR A 27 1.52 -32.09 23.75
N THR A 28 0.51 -31.34 24.20
CA THR A 28 0.14 -31.18 25.61
C THR A 28 -0.07 -32.56 26.26
N SER A 29 0.52 -32.82 27.42
CA SER A 29 -0.19 -33.43 28.56
C SER A 29 0.67 -33.43 29.83
N THR A 30 0.06 -32.90 30.89
CA THR A 30 0.12 -33.33 32.29
C THR A 30 0.83 -34.66 32.58
N ASN A 31 1.67 -34.69 33.62
CA ASN A 31 1.58 -35.78 34.59
C ASN A 31 2.10 -35.41 35.99
N THR A 32 1.32 -35.88 36.96
CA THR A 32 1.44 -35.83 38.40
C THR A 32 2.48 -36.82 38.94
N ASN A 33 3.19 -36.47 40.02
CA ASN A 33 3.36 -37.26 41.25
C ASN A 33 4.34 -36.56 42.22
N THR A 34 3.84 -36.05 43.35
CA THR A 34 3.99 -36.60 44.70
C THR A 34 5.44 -36.72 45.20
N ASN A 35 5.82 -35.85 46.13
CA ASN A 35 6.25 -36.31 47.45
C ASN A 35 6.14 -35.21 48.51
N THR A 36 5.75 -35.71 49.67
CA THR A 36 5.56 -35.12 51.00
C THR A 36 6.72 -34.26 51.47
N ASP A 37 6.43 -33.15 52.15
CA ASP A 37 6.89 -32.97 53.53
C ASP A 37 6.06 -31.93 54.28
N THR A 38 5.68 -32.36 55.47
CA THR A 38 4.90 -31.68 56.50
C THR A 38 5.72 -30.63 57.24
N THR A 39 5.13 -29.47 57.54
CA THR A 39 5.12 -28.90 58.91
C THR A 39 4.05 -27.81 59.04
N ASN A 40 3.13 -28.03 59.98
CA ASN A 40 2.20 -27.07 60.55
C ASN A 40 2.92 -25.88 61.19
N ILE A 41 2.39 -24.67 61.03
CA ILE A 41 2.15 -23.76 62.16
C ILE A 41 0.78 -23.12 61.99
N ASP A 42 -0.02 -23.31 63.02
CA ASP A 42 -1.37 -22.85 63.27
C ASP A 42 -1.30 -21.57 64.12
N THR A 43 -2.19 -20.59 63.90
CA THR A 43 -2.81 -19.73 64.93
C THR A 43 -3.81 -18.75 64.29
N THR A 44 -5.06 -19.21 64.19
CA THR A 44 -6.31 -18.61 64.70
C THR A 44 -6.45 -17.10 64.98
N ASN A 45 -7.56 -16.56 64.41
CA ASN A 45 -8.63 -15.73 65.03
C ASN A 45 -8.28 -14.32 65.56
N LYS A 46 -8.93 -13.23 65.13
CA LYS A 46 -10.29 -12.69 65.44
C LYS A 46 -10.04 -11.16 65.65
N ASP A 47 -10.87 -10.16 65.36
CA ASP A 47 -12.29 -9.91 65.65
C ASP A 47 -12.82 -8.78 64.74
N GLU A 48 -14.15 -8.67 64.73
CA GLU A 48 -15.03 -7.70 64.07
C GLU A 48 -14.95 -6.29 64.67
N GLU A 49 -15.31 -5.25 63.89
CA GLU A 49 -16.12 -4.14 64.41
C GLU A 49 -16.86 -3.43 63.27
N GLU A 50 -18.19 -3.52 63.31
CA GLU A 50 -19.13 -2.66 62.59
C GLU A 50 -19.13 -1.27 63.22
N ASP A 51 -19.29 -0.21 62.42
CA ASP A 51 -19.93 1.00 62.92
C ASP A 51 -20.84 1.64 61.87
N LYS A 52 -22.06 1.96 62.32
CA LYS A 52 -23.19 2.46 61.53
C LYS A 52 -23.48 3.92 61.90
N LEU A 53 -24.14 4.58 60.94
CA LEU A 53 -25.00 5.78 61.03
C LEU A 53 -24.33 7.15 60.83
N SER A 54 -24.71 7.84 59.75
CA SER A 54 -25.90 8.70 59.79
C SER A 54 -26.22 9.30 58.42
N VAL A 55 -27.52 9.31 58.12
CA VAL A 55 -28.13 10.02 57.00
C VAL A 55 -28.26 11.49 57.41
N ASN A 56 -27.77 12.40 56.57
CA ASN A 56 -28.26 13.77 56.51
C ASN A 56 -28.44 14.16 55.05
N SER A 57 -29.71 14.33 54.70
CA SER A 57 -30.21 14.96 53.49
C SER A 57 -29.93 16.46 53.51
N SER A 58 -29.30 16.96 52.46
CA SER A 58 -29.50 18.34 52.01
C SER A 58 -29.33 18.36 50.51
N ASP A 59 -30.44 18.59 49.83
CA ASP A 59 -30.53 18.90 48.41
C ASP A 59 -29.62 20.07 48.08
N ASP A 60 -28.72 19.90 47.10
CA ASP A 60 -28.27 21.01 46.29
C ASP A 60 -28.03 20.51 44.86
N GLU A 61 -28.98 20.89 43.99
CA GLU A 61 -28.95 20.68 42.56
C GLU A 61 -27.76 21.45 41.97
N THR A 62 -26.69 20.74 41.61
CA THR A 62 -25.90 21.15 40.44
C THR A 62 -25.70 19.92 39.57
N ASP A 63 -26.44 19.89 38.45
CA ASP A 63 -26.29 18.93 37.35
C ASP A 63 -24.92 19.17 36.68
N GLY A 64 -23.87 18.78 37.40
CA GLY A 64 -22.52 18.65 36.91
C GLY A 64 -22.45 17.43 36.01
N LYS A 65 -23.04 17.53 34.81
CA LYS A 65 -22.62 16.72 33.68
C LYS A 65 -21.13 16.97 33.51
N LEU A 66 -20.31 16.09 34.07
CA LEU A 66 -18.96 15.83 33.58
C LEU A 66 -19.10 15.73 32.06
N ARG A 67 -18.69 16.78 31.36
CA ARG A 67 -18.50 16.70 29.92
C ARG A 67 -17.57 15.50 29.72
N PRO A 68 -17.90 14.54 28.85
CA PRO A 68 -16.94 13.51 28.52
C PRO A 68 -15.68 14.24 28.03
N GLU A 69 -14.54 13.91 28.63
CA GLU A 69 -13.25 14.37 28.11
C GLU A 69 -13.22 14.07 26.61
N ASN A 70 -12.87 15.08 25.83
CA ASN A 70 -12.94 15.08 24.38
C ASN A 70 -12.29 13.79 23.82
N SER A 71 -13.08 12.94 23.16
CA SER A 71 -12.56 11.72 22.52
C SER A 71 -11.56 11.99 21.39
N SER A 72 -11.41 13.26 21.00
CA SER A 72 -10.50 13.74 19.94
C SER A 72 -9.01 13.66 20.28
N ASP A 73 -8.64 13.54 21.55
CA ASP A 73 -7.24 13.68 21.99
C ASP A 73 -6.53 12.33 22.21
N PHE A 74 -7.25 11.21 22.11
CA PHE A 74 -6.67 9.87 22.21
C PHE A 74 -5.98 9.45 20.92
N LEU A 75 -4.80 8.83 21.06
CA LEU A 75 -4.08 8.23 19.94
C LEU A 75 -4.84 7.01 19.40
N LEU A 76 -4.99 6.95 18.08
CA LEU A 76 -5.46 5.79 17.35
C LEU A 76 -4.45 4.64 17.49
N PRO A 77 -4.91 3.37 17.39
CA PRO A 77 -4.00 2.24 17.35
C PRO A 77 -3.08 2.34 16.13
N PRO A 78 -1.80 1.93 16.26
CA PRO A 78 -0.87 1.99 15.16
C PRO A 78 -1.32 1.06 14.03
N PRO A 79 -1.11 1.44 12.76
CA PRO A 79 -1.31 0.49 11.66
C PRO A 79 -0.32 -0.67 11.78
N PRO A 80 -0.62 -1.86 11.21
CA PRO A 80 0.29 -3.00 11.23
C PRO A 80 1.69 -2.64 10.70
N SER A 81 2.74 -3.19 11.30
CA SER A 81 4.11 -2.98 10.81
C SER A 81 4.40 -3.73 9.50
N THR A 82 3.58 -4.72 9.16
CA THR A 82 3.65 -5.49 7.91
C THR A 82 2.27 -5.76 7.34
N ILE A 83 2.20 -5.97 6.03
CA ILE A 83 0.98 -6.32 5.27
C ILE A 83 1.19 -7.63 4.49
N THR A 84 0.12 -8.12 3.87
CA THR A 84 0.15 -9.23 2.90
C THR A 84 -0.08 -8.68 1.50
N VAL A 85 0.70 -9.17 0.52
CA VAL A 85 0.55 -8.85 -0.91
C VAL A 85 0.39 -10.15 -1.67
N GLY A 86 -0.84 -10.49 -2.06
CA GLY A 86 -1.15 -11.77 -2.69
C GLY A 86 -0.73 -12.97 -1.83
N THR A 87 0.29 -13.69 -2.26
CA THR A 87 0.88 -14.84 -1.52
C THR A 87 2.03 -14.46 -0.59
N LEU A 88 2.48 -13.20 -0.61
CA LEU A 88 3.62 -12.72 0.16
C LEU A 88 3.16 -12.17 1.51
N THR A 89 3.55 -12.82 2.59
CA THR A 89 3.26 -12.38 3.97
C THR A 89 4.41 -11.59 4.57
N ASN A 90 4.13 -10.80 5.63
CA ASN A 90 5.12 -10.05 6.39
C ASN A 90 5.91 -9.02 5.56
N VAL A 91 5.25 -8.37 4.61
CA VAL A 91 5.86 -7.35 3.74
C VAL A 91 5.79 -5.99 4.42
N SER A 92 6.92 -5.27 4.49
CA SER A 92 6.90 -3.87 4.96
C SER A 92 6.05 -3.02 3.99
N PRO A 93 5.12 -2.20 4.49
CA PRO A 93 4.16 -1.48 3.65
C PRO A 93 4.72 -0.22 2.98
N LEU A 94 6.05 -0.07 3.00
CA LEU A 94 6.79 1.03 2.41
C LEU A 94 7.80 0.47 1.41
N GLY A 95 7.78 1.01 0.21
CA GLY A 95 8.66 0.66 -0.88
C GLY A 95 9.18 1.87 -1.63
N ILE A 96 10.15 1.61 -2.49
CA ILE A 96 10.82 2.60 -3.32
C ILE A 96 10.43 2.40 -4.78
N GLY A 97 9.89 3.45 -5.39
CA GLY A 97 9.68 3.51 -6.84
C GLY A 97 10.95 4.00 -7.53
N THR A 98 11.44 3.23 -8.51
CA THR A 98 12.74 3.50 -9.16
C THR A 98 12.67 4.42 -10.37
N LEU A 99 11.48 4.91 -10.75
CA LEU A 99 11.31 5.86 -11.86
C LEU A 99 12.26 7.07 -11.72
N PRO A 100 12.33 7.79 -10.58
CA PRO A 100 13.18 8.98 -10.48
C PRO A 100 14.69 8.72 -10.58
N LEU A 101 15.11 7.47 -10.46
CA LEU A 101 16.51 7.03 -10.61
C LEU A 101 16.86 6.69 -12.06
N SER A 102 15.86 6.49 -12.89
CA SER A 102 16.00 5.80 -14.17
C SER A 102 15.73 6.70 -15.36
N VAL A 103 14.82 7.67 -15.21
CA VAL A 103 14.37 8.54 -16.30
C VAL A 103 14.80 9.99 -16.09
N THR A 104 14.86 10.75 -17.19
CA THR A 104 15.06 12.21 -17.16
C THR A 104 13.73 12.99 -17.04
N TYR A 105 12.60 12.28 -17.07
CA TYR A 105 11.23 12.82 -17.11
C TYR A 105 10.95 13.88 -16.07
N ASN A 106 10.90 15.15 -16.50
CA ASN A 106 10.69 16.34 -15.66
C ASN A 106 11.64 16.43 -14.45
N LEU A 107 12.78 15.73 -14.48
CA LEU A 107 13.77 15.64 -13.41
C LEU A 107 15.14 16.21 -13.84
N GLY A 108 15.27 16.61 -15.11
CA GLY A 108 16.49 17.18 -15.69
C GLY A 108 17.54 16.10 -16.00
N SER A 109 18.02 15.40 -14.98
CA SER A 109 19.03 14.34 -15.13
C SER A 109 18.69 13.10 -14.30
N ARG A 110 19.26 11.95 -14.69
CA ARG A 110 19.29 10.76 -13.84
C ARG A 110 20.54 10.80 -12.95
N PRO A 111 20.48 10.27 -11.72
CA PRO A 111 21.69 10.10 -10.91
C PRO A 111 22.67 9.14 -11.61
N PRO A 112 23.97 9.20 -11.27
CA PRO A 112 24.94 8.18 -11.64
C PRO A 112 24.46 6.76 -11.31
N THR A 113 24.78 5.79 -12.15
CA THR A 113 24.41 4.38 -11.93
C THR A 113 24.93 3.84 -10.60
N SER A 114 26.09 4.32 -10.13
CA SER A 114 26.63 3.98 -8.81
C SER A 114 25.71 4.39 -7.67
N GLU A 115 25.15 5.60 -7.71
CA GLU A 115 24.21 6.11 -6.71
C GLU A 115 22.88 5.37 -6.76
N PHE A 116 22.39 4.99 -7.95
CA PHE A 116 21.21 4.13 -8.07
C PHE A 116 21.46 2.78 -7.38
N ARG A 117 22.58 2.10 -7.69
CA ARG A 117 22.93 0.84 -7.02
C ARG A 117 23.05 0.99 -5.51
N GLU A 118 23.70 2.06 -5.05
CA GLU A 118 23.85 2.36 -3.63
C GLU A 118 22.51 2.55 -2.94
N LEU A 119 21.59 3.32 -3.53
CA LEU A 119 20.28 3.55 -2.96
C LEU A 119 19.45 2.27 -2.87
N VAL A 120 19.43 1.44 -3.92
CA VAL A 120 18.70 0.16 -3.89
C VAL A 120 19.26 -0.75 -2.80
N ARG A 121 20.59 -0.88 -2.72
CA ARG A 121 21.24 -1.67 -1.68
C ARG A 121 20.90 -1.15 -0.28
N TYR A 122 21.04 0.15 -0.07
CA TYR A 122 20.76 0.78 1.21
C TYR A 122 19.30 0.61 1.63
N ALA A 123 18.36 0.75 0.69
CA ALA A 123 16.95 0.54 0.95
C ALA A 123 16.66 -0.90 1.39
N VAL A 124 17.26 -1.89 0.72
CA VAL A 124 17.16 -3.30 1.11
C VAL A 124 17.76 -3.54 2.50
N GLU A 125 18.95 -3.00 2.79
CA GLU A 125 19.59 -3.10 4.11
C GLU A 125 18.76 -2.45 5.23
N LYS A 126 17.98 -1.41 4.91
CA LYS A 126 17.03 -0.75 5.83
C LYS A 126 15.70 -1.48 5.97
N GLY A 127 15.48 -2.56 5.22
CA GLY A 127 14.27 -3.36 5.32
C GLY A 127 13.04 -2.72 4.66
N VAL A 128 13.22 -1.94 3.59
CA VAL A 128 12.08 -1.53 2.75
C VAL A 128 11.37 -2.78 2.22
N GLY A 129 10.05 -2.75 2.12
CA GLY A 129 9.29 -3.93 1.72
C GLY A 129 9.25 -4.14 0.22
N TRP A 130 9.39 -3.08 -0.58
CA TRP A 130 9.24 -3.15 -2.03
C TRP A 130 10.28 -2.33 -2.80
N ILE A 131 10.78 -2.87 -3.91
CA ILE A 131 11.43 -2.11 -4.99
C ILE A 131 10.55 -2.25 -6.24
N ASP A 132 9.89 -1.15 -6.63
CA ASP A 132 9.02 -1.08 -7.80
C ASP A 132 9.80 -0.51 -9.01
N THR A 133 9.73 -1.22 -10.13
CA THR A 133 10.39 -0.84 -11.38
C THR A 133 9.51 -1.14 -12.60
N ALA A 134 10.02 -0.88 -13.80
CA ALA A 134 9.39 -1.24 -15.06
C ALA A 134 10.45 -1.45 -16.15
N ASP A 135 10.13 -2.22 -17.18
CA ASP A 135 10.98 -2.35 -18.37
C ASP A 135 11.24 -1.00 -19.06
N SER A 136 10.25 -0.12 -19.03
CA SER A 136 10.30 1.21 -19.67
C SER A 136 11.02 2.28 -18.83
N TYR A 137 11.55 1.93 -17.66
CA TYR A 137 12.34 2.85 -16.83
C TYR A 137 13.78 2.94 -17.35
N GLY A 138 13.97 3.85 -18.31
CA GLY A 138 15.24 4.21 -18.95
C GLY A 138 15.07 5.51 -19.75
N ARG A 139 16.04 5.88 -20.59
CA ARG A 139 15.92 7.03 -21.49
C ARG A 139 15.04 6.66 -22.70
N GLY A 140 13.81 7.17 -22.72
CA GLY A 140 12.75 6.74 -23.62
C GLY A 140 12.97 6.96 -25.13
N GLU A 141 13.90 7.82 -25.54
CA GLU A 141 14.18 8.02 -26.97
C GLU A 141 15.05 6.89 -27.57
N ASP A 142 15.74 6.12 -26.73
CA ASP A 142 16.63 5.05 -27.15
C ASP A 142 16.08 3.69 -26.70
N GLN A 143 15.57 2.90 -27.66
CA GLN A 143 15.14 1.52 -27.36
C GLN A 143 16.29 0.63 -26.85
N GLY A 144 17.55 1.08 -26.96
CA GLY A 144 18.71 0.45 -26.35
C GLY A 144 18.75 0.47 -24.82
N GLU A 145 17.92 1.29 -24.16
CA GLU A 145 17.84 1.34 -22.68
C GLU A 145 16.62 0.61 -22.09
N LEU A 146 15.91 -0.22 -22.88
CA LEU A 146 14.82 -1.05 -22.34
C LEU A 146 15.36 -1.99 -21.23
N GLY A 147 14.73 -1.94 -20.07
CA GLY A 147 15.15 -2.69 -18.89
C GLY A 147 16.36 -2.11 -18.15
N TYR A 148 16.73 -0.85 -18.41
CA TYR A 148 17.85 -0.18 -17.71
C TYR A 148 17.75 -0.30 -16.18
N ALA A 149 16.60 0.06 -15.60
CA ALA A 149 16.38 -0.04 -14.17
C ALA A 149 16.44 -1.50 -13.66
N GLU A 150 15.84 -2.43 -14.39
CA GLU A 150 15.83 -3.86 -14.06
C GLU A 150 17.24 -4.45 -14.00
N ASN A 151 18.09 -4.12 -14.98
CA ASN A 151 19.49 -4.56 -15.03
C ASN A 151 20.28 -4.09 -13.81
N ILE A 152 20.12 -2.83 -13.41
CA ILE A 152 20.81 -2.25 -12.26
C ILE A 152 20.34 -2.90 -10.95
N ILE A 153 19.02 -3.09 -10.81
CA ILE A 153 18.46 -3.80 -9.65
C ILE A 153 18.99 -5.23 -9.62
N GLY A 154 19.06 -5.92 -10.76
CA GLY A 154 19.59 -7.27 -10.85
C GLY A 154 21.08 -7.38 -10.54
N GLU A 155 21.90 -6.37 -10.86
CA GLU A 155 23.28 -6.26 -10.35
C GLU A 155 23.31 -6.24 -8.82
N VAL A 156 22.47 -5.41 -8.20
CA VAL A 156 22.40 -5.29 -6.73
C VAL A 156 21.92 -6.58 -6.08
N ILE A 157 20.89 -7.24 -6.62
CA ILE A 157 20.39 -8.53 -6.12
C ILE A 157 21.50 -9.58 -6.15
N ARG A 158 22.22 -9.70 -7.27
CA ARG A 158 23.33 -10.66 -7.41
C ARG A 158 24.48 -10.36 -6.46
N ASP A 159 24.89 -9.10 -6.35
CA ASP A 159 25.95 -8.67 -5.44
C ASP A 159 25.63 -8.99 -3.98
N MET A 160 24.39 -8.73 -3.55
CA MET A 160 23.93 -9.05 -2.19
C MET A 160 23.85 -10.56 -1.96
N SER A 161 23.36 -11.32 -2.95
CA SER A 161 23.29 -12.78 -2.88
C SER A 161 24.67 -13.42 -2.75
N MET A 162 25.69 -12.91 -3.46
CA MET A 162 27.07 -13.40 -3.35
C MET A 162 27.71 -13.07 -2.00
N ARG A 163 27.40 -11.90 -1.42
CA ARG A 163 27.87 -11.50 -0.07
C ARG A 163 27.25 -12.35 1.04
N SER A 164 26.01 -12.79 0.86
CA SER A 164 25.34 -13.73 1.78
C SER A 164 26.12 -15.03 1.92
N THR A 165 26.50 -15.63 0.80
CA THR A 165 27.21 -16.92 0.76
C THR A 165 28.59 -16.89 1.43
N SER A 166 29.24 -15.73 1.48
CA SER A 166 30.58 -15.57 2.09
C SER A 166 30.54 -15.24 3.59
N ASN A 167 29.39 -14.84 4.15
CA ASN A 167 29.20 -14.67 5.59
C ASN A 167 27.76 -15.03 6.00
N PRO A 168 27.47 -16.33 6.26
CA PRO A 168 26.11 -16.80 6.56
C PRO A 168 25.49 -16.18 7.81
N SER A 169 26.31 -15.80 8.80
CA SER A 169 25.83 -15.42 10.14
C SER A 169 25.01 -14.13 10.20
N THR A 170 25.16 -13.21 9.23
CA THR A 170 24.40 -11.95 9.17
C THR A 170 23.32 -11.95 8.09
N PHE A 171 23.47 -12.78 7.04
CA PHE A 171 22.57 -12.78 5.89
C PHE A 171 21.51 -13.91 5.92
N ASP A 172 21.73 -15.01 6.65
CA ASP A 172 20.80 -16.14 6.70
C ASP A 172 19.54 -15.83 7.54
N SER A 173 19.56 -14.77 8.36
CA SER A 173 18.34 -14.16 8.95
C SER A 173 17.70 -13.06 8.07
N MET A 174 18.39 -12.70 6.99
CA MET A 174 18.12 -11.56 6.11
C MET A 174 17.94 -11.99 4.64
N SER A 175 17.56 -13.26 4.41
CA SER A 175 17.03 -13.72 3.12
C SER A 175 15.92 -12.75 2.71
N LEU A 176 16.20 -11.98 1.65
CA LEU A 176 15.62 -10.67 1.33
C LEU A 176 14.14 -10.51 1.74
N ARG A 177 13.88 -9.75 2.81
CA ARG A 177 12.53 -9.31 3.18
C ARG A 177 11.91 -8.39 2.13
N THR A 178 12.74 -7.68 1.39
CA THR A 178 12.36 -6.79 0.30
C THR A 178 11.91 -7.59 -0.92
N ARG A 179 10.75 -7.23 -1.46
CA ARG A 179 10.15 -7.80 -2.66
C ARG A 179 10.43 -6.93 -3.88
N PHE A 180 10.51 -7.53 -5.06
CA PHE A 180 10.83 -6.85 -6.30
C PHE A 180 9.65 -6.97 -7.28
N GLY A 181 9.06 -5.83 -7.62
CA GLY A 181 7.97 -5.75 -8.60
C GLY A 181 8.43 -5.10 -9.89
N THR A 182 8.01 -5.64 -11.03
CA THR A 182 8.19 -5.01 -12.33
C THR A 182 6.89 -5.02 -13.14
N LYS A 183 6.89 -4.31 -14.27
CA LYS A 183 5.72 -4.13 -15.13
C LYS A 183 6.11 -3.86 -16.56
N SER A 184 5.19 -4.15 -17.47
CA SER A 184 5.34 -3.89 -18.92
C SER A 184 4.00 -3.45 -19.52
N GLY A 185 4.04 -2.79 -20.68
CA GLY A 185 2.85 -2.25 -21.35
C GLY A 185 2.81 -0.73 -21.48
N MET A 186 3.95 -0.06 -21.21
CA MET A 186 4.12 1.39 -21.37
C MET A 186 5.47 1.66 -22.03
N SER A 187 5.58 2.78 -22.76
CA SER A 187 6.82 3.32 -23.29
C SER A 187 6.94 4.80 -22.95
N LEU A 188 8.14 5.24 -22.59
CA LEU A 188 8.50 6.66 -22.60
C LEU A 188 8.88 6.99 -24.04
N ILE A 189 8.07 7.78 -24.76
CA ILE A 189 8.28 8.06 -26.20
C ILE A 189 8.95 9.42 -26.46
N SER A 190 9.00 10.28 -25.45
CA SER A 190 9.83 11.48 -25.37
C SER A 190 10.19 11.74 -23.91
N PRO A 191 11.17 12.61 -23.59
CA PRO A 191 11.59 12.87 -22.22
C PRO A 191 10.45 13.21 -21.27
N ASP A 192 9.34 13.77 -21.78
CA ASP A 192 8.19 14.23 -21.03
C ASP A 192 6.87 13.52 -21.37
N ARG A 193 6.90 12.41 -22.14
CA ARG A 193 5.66 11.75 -22.62
C ARG A 193 5.70 10.22 -22.53
N TRP A 194 4.79 9.70 -21.72
CA TRP A 194 4.46 8.28 -21.66
C TRP A 194 3.33 7.95 -22.64
N SER A 195 3.42 6.77 -23.26
CA SER A 195 2.38 6.21 -24.13
C SER A 195 2.20 4.73 -23.84
N PRO A 196 0.96 4.21 -23.81
CA PRO A 196 0.72 2.77 -23.75
C PRO A 196 1.47 2.06 -24.87
N LYS A 197 2.09 0.93 -24.53
CA LYS A 197 2.72 0.01 -25.47
C LYS A 197 1.89 -1.27 -25.43
N LYS A 198 1.06 -1.50 -26.45
CA LYS A 198 0.27 -2.72 -26.52
C LYS A 198 1.20 -3.94 -26.53
N LEU A 199 1.01 -4.83 -25.56
CA LEU A 199 1.56 -6.17 -25.55
C LEU A 199 0.65 -7.06 -26.38
N LEU A 200 1.22 -8.04 -27.06
CA LEU A 200 0.47 -9.10 -27.72
C LEU A 200 0.53 -10.35 -26.85
N PRO A 201 -0.53 -11.18 -26.79
CA PRO A 201 -0.49 -12.45 -26.06
C PRO A 201 0.76 -13.29 -26.41
N SER A 202 1.15 -13.32 -27.69
CA SER A 202 2.34 -14.05 -28.17
C SER A 202 3.67 -13.54 -27.62
N THR A 203 3.75 -12.30 -27.11
CA THR A 203 4.98 -11.68 -26.60
C THR A 203 5.04 -11.58 -25.09
N VAL A 204 3.93 -11.71 -24.37
CA VAL A 204 3.87 -11.50 -22.91
C VAL A 204 4.85 -12.43 -22.19
N ARG A 205 4.84 -13.72 -22.52
CA ARG A 205 5.72 -14.70 -21.87
C ARG A 205 7.20 -14.37 -22.09
N SER A 206 7.60 -14.05 -23.33
CA SER A 206 9.01 -13.71 -23.60
C SER A 206 9.42 -12.40 -22.94
N THR A 207 8.51 -11.43 -22.80
CA THR A 207 8.74 -10.22 -22.00
C THR A 207 9.00 -10.56 -20.53
N ILE A 208 8.16 -11.38 -19.90
CA ILE A 208 8.33 -11.81 -18.49
C ILE A 208 9.68 -12.51 -18.29
N VAL A 209 10.05 -13.44 -19.18
CA VAL A 209 11.33 -14.16 -19.10
C VAL A 209 12.51 -13.19 -19.20
N GLN A 210 12.48 -12.26 -20.15
CA GLN A 210 13.55 -11.27 -20.28
C GLN A 210 13.66 -10.35 -19.06
N GLN A 211 12.54 -9.92 -18.47
CA GLN A 211 12.55 -9.11 -17.24
C GLN A 211 13.14 -9.87 -16.06
N ARG A 212 12.78 -11.15 -15.94
CA ARG A 212 13.34 -12.05 -14.94
C ARG A 212 14.85 -12.19 -15.11
N ASP A 213 15.32 -12.39 -16.34
CA ASP A 213 16.75 -12.54 -16.64
C ASP A 213 17.52 -11.24 -16.29
N ARG A 214 16.95 -10.07 -16.59
CA ARG A 214 17.54 -8.77 -16.22
C ARG A 214 17.60 -8.55 -14.71
N LEU A 215 16.54 -8.94 -13.98
CA LEU A 215 16.50 -8.90 -12.52
C LEU A 215 17.40 -9.97 -11.88
N GLY A 216 17.76 -11.02 -12.62
CA GLY A 216 18.58 -12.13 -12.11
C GLY A 216 17.87 -12.97 -11.03
N VAL A 217 16.55 -13.12 -11.12
CA VAL A 217 15.73 -13.87 -10.17
C VAL A 217 15.12 -15.12 -10.82
N ASN A 218 14.70 -16.12 -10.04
CA ASN A 218 13.99 -17.30 -10.59
C ASN A 218 12.49 -17.03 -10.79
N THR A 219 11.93 -16.19 -9.94
CA THR A 219 10.51 -15.80 -9.92
C THR A 219 10.43 -14.31 -9.61
N ILE A 220 9.61 -13.57 -10.35
CA ILE A 220 9.32 -12.16 -10.06
C ILE A 220 8.23 -12.10 -8.98
N ASP A 221 8.44 -11.35 -7.89
CA ASP A 221 7.48 -11.30 -6.77
C ASP A 221 6.11 -10.74 -7.21
N LEU A 222 6.10 -9.66 -7.99
CA LEU A 222 4.90 -9.07 -8.60
C LEU A 222 5.20 -8.64 -10.03
N TRP A 223 4.43 -9.15 -10.98
CA TRP A 223 4.45 -8.65 -12.35
C TRP A 223 3.13 -7.95 -12.67
N SER A 224 3.21 -6.71 -13.14
CA SER A 224 2.01 -5.91 -13.43
C SER A 224 1.85 -5.57 -14.91
N LEU A 225 0.60 -5.63 -15.38
CA LEU A 225 0.23 -5.03 -16.67
C LEU A 225 0.14 -3.50 -16.49
N HIS A 226 1.06 -2.76 -17.10
CA HIS A 226 1.30 -1.34 -16.80
C HIS A 226 0.17 -0.41 -17.29
N HIS A 227 -0.68 -0.87 -18.21
CA HIS A 227 -1.81 -0.08 -18.70
C HIS A 227 -2.91 -1.00 -19.23
N VAL A 228 -4.03 -1.12 -18.50
CA VAL A 228 -5.15 -2.00 -18.88
C VAL A 228 -6.09 -1.33 -19.88
N ASP A 229 -6.30 -0.01 -19.74
CA ASP A 229 -7.23 0.79 -20.55
C ASP A 229 -6.97 0.80 -22.07
N SER A 230 -5.82 0.28 -22.52
CA SER A 230 -5.46 0.24 -23.95
C SER A 230 -6.01 -0.95 -24.72
N TYR A 231 -6.63 -1.93 -24.04
CA TYR A 231 -7.05 -3.19 -24.65
C TYR A 231 -8.56 -3.28 -24.86
N THR A 232 -8.98 -3.93 -25.94
CA THR A 232 -10.35 -4.45 -26.02
C THR A 232 -10.54 -5.56 -24.98
N SER A 233 -11.80 -5.91 -24.70
CA SER A 233 -12.13 -7.02 -23.80
C SER A 233 -11.49 -8.36 -24.22
N GLU A 234 -11.43 -8.65 -25.52
CA GLU A 234 -10.87 -9.89 -26.07
C GLU A 234 -9.33 -9.86 -26.03
N GLU A 235 -8.72 -8.73 -26.38
CA GLU A 235 -7.26 -8.55 -26.27
C GLU A 235 -6.79 -8.75 -24.81
N LEU A 236 -7.52 -8.16 -23.86
CA LEU A 236 -7.21 -8.26 -22.43
C LEU A 236 -7.31 -9.70 -21.93
N GLU A 237 -8.36 -10.43 -22.30
CA GLU A 237 -8.55 -11.84 -21.92
C GLU A 237 -7.41 -12.73 -22.44
N GLY A 238 -7.00 -12.56 -23.70
CA GLY A 238 -5.87 -13.29 -24.28
C GLY A 238 -4.54 -12.99 -23.55
N ILE A 239 -4.31 -11.73 -23.18
CA ILE A 239 -3.12 -11.33 -22.41
C ILE A 239 -3.14 -11.93 -21.00
N LEU A 240 -4.26 -11.80 -20.29
CA LEU A 240 -4.42 -12.30 -18.92
C LEU A 240 -4.30 -13.82 -18.84
N THR A 241 -4.78 -14.54 -19.86
CA THR A 241 -4.62 -15.99 -19.96
C THR A 241 -3.14 -16.38 -19.97
N VAL A 242 -2.32 -15.69 -20.77
CA VAL A 242 -0.87 -15.94 -20.83
C VAL A 242 -0.18 -15.56 -19.51
N ILE A 243 -0.60 -14.46 -18.87
CA ILE A 243 -0.09 -14.06 -17.56
C ILE A 243 -0.42 -15.13 -16.50
N SER A 244 -1.64 -15.65 -16.51
CA SER A 244 -2.09 -16.74 -15.63
C SER A 244 -1.22 -17.99 -15.80
N SER A 245 -0.96 -18.42 -17.04
CA SER A 245 -0.04 -19.54 -17.30
C SER A 245 1.39 -19.26 -16.81
N CYS A 246 1.88 -18.02 -16.92
CA CYS A 246 3.20 -17.65 -16.39
C CYS A 246 3.25 -17.70 -14.85
N GLN A 247 2.12 -17.44 -14.18
CA GLN A 247 1.99 -17.61 -12.73
C GLN A 247 2.00 -19.09 -12.35
N ASP A 248 1.25 -19.94 -13.07
CA ASP A 248 1.25 -21.40 -12.87
C ASP A 248 2.63 -22.04 -13.12
N GLU A 249 3.38 -21.54 -14.11
CA GLU A 249 4.76 -21.94 -14.39
C GLU A 249 5.77 -21.46 -13.33
N GLY A 250 5.37 -20.61 -12.39
CA GLY A 250 6.24 -20.05 -11.36
C GLY A 250 7.21 -18.97 -11.86
N LEU A 251 7.00 -18.42 -13.07
CA LEU A 251 7.82 -17.32 -13.59
C LEU A 251 7.55 -16.02 -12.81
N ILE A 252 6.30 -15.86 -12.34
CA ILE A 252 5.82 -14.75 -11.53
C ILE A 252 5.03 -15.31 -10.34
N SER A 253 5.15 -14.71 -9.17
CA SER A 253 4.43 -15.15 -7.97
C SER A 253 3.05 -14.48 -7.87
N ASN A 254 2.99 -13.18 -8.14
CA ASN A 254 1.76 -12.40 -8.03
C ASN A 254 1.54 -11.54 -9.29
N VAL A 255 0.26 -11.26 -9.57
CA VAL A 255 -0.16 -10.47 -10.73
C VAL A 255 -0.73 -9.14 -10.27
N GLY A 256 -0.32 -8.06 -10.92
CA GLY A 256 -0.84 -6.72 -10.67
C GLY A 256 -1.41 -6.07 -11.93
N LEU A 257 -2.25 -5.05 -11.73
CA LEU A 257 -2.82 -4.22 -12.79
C LEU A 257 -2.56 -2.76 -12.50
N CYS A 258 -2.09 -2.00 -13.49
CA CYS A 258 -1.85 -0.57 -13.36
C CYS A 258 -2.82 0.22 -14.24
N ASN A 259 -3.24 1.39 -13.77
CA ASN A 259 -4.17 2.26 -14.49
C ASN A 259 -5.42 1.49 -14.93
N ALA A 260 -6.08 0.84 -13.97
CA ALA A 260 -7.24 -0.02 -14.22
C ALA A 260 -8.50 0.55 -13.56
N THR A 261 -9.66 0.35 -14.18
CA THR A 261 -10.97 0.58 -13.55
C THR A 261 -11.40 -0.63 -12.72
N VAL A 262 -12.41 -0.47 -11.85
CA VAL A 262 -12.94 -1.58 -11.04
C VAL A 262 -13.45 -2.70 -11.93
N GLU A 263 -14.19 -2.37 -12.99
CA GLU A 263 -14.77 -3.35 -13.93
C GLU A 263 -13.69 -4.17 -14.64
N GLN A 264 -12.56 -3.54 -14.98
CA GLN A 264 -11.43 -4.22 -15.59
C GLN A 264 -10.74 -5.17 -14.61
N VAL A 265 -10.63 -4.77 -13.34
CA VAL A 265 -10.07 -5.64 -12.29
C VAL A 265 -11.01 -6.82 -12.04
N GLU A 266 -12.33 -6.59 -11.94
CA GLU A 266 -13.33 -7.65 -11.81
C GLU A 266 -13.22 -8.66 -12.96
N LYS A 267 -13.18 -8.17 -14.20
CA LYS A 267 -13.00 -9.02 -15.38
C LYS A 267 -11.67 -9.79 -15.36
N ALA A 268 -10.60 -9.16 -14.87
CA ALA A 268 -9.31 -9.85 -14.77
C ALA A 268 -9.31 -10.95 -13.71
N MET A 269 -10.03 -10.74 -12.59
CA MET A 269 -10.18 -11.72 -11.52
C MET A 269 -10.93 -13.00 -11.94
N GLU A 270 -11.70 -12.95 -13.04
CA GLU A 270 -12.30 -14.15 -13.64
C GLU A 270 -11.26 -15.10 -14.26
N ILE A 271 -10.06 -14.59 -14.57
CA ILE A 271 -9.02 -15.31 -15.34
C ILE A 271 -7.76 -15.56 -14.50
N VAL A 272 -7.37 -14.61 -13.65
CA VAL A 272 -6.12 -14.66 -12.89
C VAL A 272 -6.29 -14.05 -11.51
N ARG A 273 -5.55 -14.58 -10.53
CA ARG A 273 -5.55 -14.00 -9.18
C ARG A 273 -4.81 -12.66 -9.17
N VAL A 274 -5.58 -11.57 -9.20
CA VAL A 274 -5.04 -10.22 -9.04
C VAL A 274 -4.66 -9.99 -7.58
N ALA A 275 -3.39 -9.73 -7.33
CA ALA A 275 -2.85 -9.47 -6.00
C ALA A 275 -2.68 -7.97 -5.71
N ALA A 276 -2.53 -7.15 -6.75
CA ALA A 276 -2.28 -5.73 -6.59
C ALA A 276 -2.93 -4.87 -7.68
N VAL A 277 -3.34 -3.66 -7.31
CA VAL A 277 -3.72 -2.60 -8.25
C VAL A 277 -2.85 -1.38 -8.00
N GLN A 278 -2.28 -0.81 -9.05
CA GLN A 278 -1.45 0.39 -8.98
C GLN A 278 -2.10 1.56 -9.74
N ASN A 279 -2.74 2.46 -9.00
CA ASN A 279 -3.42 3.64 -9.55
C ASN A 279 -2.94 4.92 -8.88
N ARG A 280 -3.32 6.07 -9.46
CA ARG A 280 -3.01 7.39 -8.89
C ARG A 280 -3.75 7.57 -7.58
N TYR A 281 -3.05 8.07 -6.57
CA TYR A 281 -3.65 8.51 -5.32
C TYR A 281 -2.71 9.44 -4.57
N SER A 282 -3.23 10.57 -4.09
CA SER A 282 -2.52 11.51 -3.21
C SER A 282 -3.51 12.41 -2.47
N VAL A 283 -3.01 13.30 -1.61
CA VAL A 283 -3.84 14.33 -0.95
C VAL A 283 -4.41 15.33 -1.97
N PHE A 284 -3.79 15.45 -3.15
CA PHE A 284 -4.29 16.27 -4.25
C PHE A 284 -5.32 15.54 -5.12
N ASP A 285 -5.24 14.20 -5.16
CA ASP A 285 -6.10 13.35 -5.97
C ASP A 285 -6.59 12.12 -5.18
N ARG A 286 -7.77 12.27 -4.58
CA ARG A 286 -8.47 11.21 -3.84
C ARG A 286 -9.58 10.55 -4.65
N THR A 287 -9.52 10.62 -5.99
CA THR A 287 -10.53 9.98 -6.85
C THR A 287 -10.64 8.47 -6.61
N ALA A 288 -9.53 7.80 -6.30
CA ALA A 288 -9.52 6.37 -5.97
C ALA A 288 -10.33 5.98 -4.72
N GLU A 289 -10.74 6.94 -3.87
CA GLU A 289 -11.67 6.70 -2.76
C GLU A 289 -13.14 6.83 -3.18
N ARG A 290 -13.44 7.47 -4.32
CA ARG A 290 -14.79 7.89 -4.70
C ARG A 290 -15.40 6.98 -5.77
N GLU A 291 -16.70 6.76 -5.65
CA GLU A 291 -17.50 6.01 -6.63
C GLU A 291 -17.56 6.75 -7.98
N GLY A 292 -17.50 6.01 -9.09
CA GLY A 292 -17.69 6.53 -10.45
C GLY A 292 -16.69 7.59 -10.93
N GLN A 293 -15.58 7.80 -10.22
CA GLN A 293 -14.50 8.70 -10.63
C GLN A 293 -13.24 7.88 -10.96
N GLU A 294 -13.05 7.63 -12.26
CA GLU A 294 -11.84 6.98 -12.77
C GLU A 294 -10.62 7.88 -12.52
N SER A 295 -9.62 7.35 -11.82
CA SER A 295 -8.31 7.97 -11.70
C SER A 295 -7.63 7.90 -13.06
N TRP A 296 -7.71 8.97 -13.85
CA TRP A 296 -7.11 8.99 -15.18
C TRP A 296 -5.59 8.75 -15.12
N GLY A 297 -5.17 7.64 -15.73
CA GLY A 297 -3.80 7.19 -15.91
C GLY A 297 -2.96 8.19 -16.70
N GLY A 298 -1.70 8.36 -16.30
CA GLY A 298 -0.81 9.35 -16.91
C GLY A 298 -0.42 9.03 -18.36
N GLY A 299 -1.13 9.62 -19.33
CA GLY A 299 -0.67 9.74 -20.71
C GLY A 299 -1.41 10.91 -21.35
N GLY A 300 -0.72 11.89 -21.93
CA GLY A 300 -1.26 13.21 -22.32
C GLY A 300 -2.37 13.26 -23.39
N VAL A 301 -3.21 12.23 -23.54
CA VAL A 301 -4.32 12.19 -24.50
C VAL A 301 -5.50 13.00 -23.94
N LYS A 302 -5.89 14.07 -24.61
CA LYS A 302 -7.08 14.84 -24.25
C LYS A 302 -8.32 13.92 -24.37
N ARG A 303 -9.26 14.07 -23.45
CA ARG A 303 -10.59 13.38 -23.38
C ARG A 303 -11.40 13.35 -24.70
N LYS A 304 -10.98 14.09 -25.73
CA LYS A 304 -11.65 14.23 -27.02
C LYS A 304 -11.15 13.29 -28.13
N GLU A 305 -10.00 12.64 -27.97
CA GLU A 305 -9.38 11.86 -29.08
C GLU A 305 -9.66 10.36 -29.01
N VAL A 306 -10.20 9.86 -27.91
CA VAL A 306 -10.79 8.51 -27.87
C VAL A 306 -12.23 8.64 -28.34
N GLY A 307 -12.46 8.42 -29.63
CA GLY A 307 -13.76 8.48 -30.31
C GLY A 307 -14.74 7.37 -29.88
N GLY A 308 -15.02 7.29 -28.59
CA GLY A 308 -16.14 6.54 -28.04
C GLY A 308 -17.06 7.52 -27.33
N GLU A 309 -18.33 7.54 -27.70
CA GLU A 309 -19.38 8.19 -26.92
C GLU A 309 -19.15 7.89 -25.43
N GLY A 310 -19.20 8.92 -24.58
CA GLY A 310 -18.86 8.86 -23.16
C GLY A 310 -19.68 7.84 -22.39
N LYS A 311 -19.28 6.57 -22.49
CA LYS A 311 -19.73 5.49 -21.61
C LYS A 311 -19.13 5.81 -20.26
N LYS A 312 -20.01 6.27 -19.36
CA LYS A 312 -19.75 6.22 -17.92
C LYS A 312 -19.60 4.74 -17.58
N TRP A 313 -18.38 4.25 -17.39
CA TRP A 313 -18.16 2.95 -16.77
C TRP A 313 -18.45 3.15 -15.28
N GLY A 314 -19.65 2.72 -14.91
CA GLY A 314 -20.30 3.05 -13.66
C GLY A 314 -19.94 2.07 -12.55
N GLY A 315 -18.71 2.17 -12.04
CA GLY A 315 -18.30 1.44 -10.85
C GLY A 315 -18.95 2.07 -9.63
N LYS A 316 -19.79 1.32 -8.92
CA LYS A 316 -20.47 1.78 -7.68
C LYS A 316 -19.50 1.97 -6.50
N ARG A 317 -18.18 1.80 -6.67
CA ARG A 317 -17.19 1.76 -5.57
C ARG A 317 -15.88 2.45 -5.99
N GLY A 318 -15.20 3.11 -5.05
CA GLY A 318 -13.85 3.62 -5.25
C GLY A 318 -12.81 2.48 -5.25
N MET A 319 -11.78 2.58 -6.10
CA MET A 319 -10.79 1.52 -6.30
C MET A 319 -10.10 1.05 -5.00
N ILE A 320 -9.78 1.95 -4.06
CA ILE A 320 -9.14 1.56 -2.79
C ILE A 320 -10.10 0.72 -1.94
N HIS A 321 -11.38 1.07 -1.92
CA HIS A 321 -12.40 0.30 -1.19
C HIS A 321 -12.65 -1.06 -1.86
N PHE A 322 -12.72 -1.10 -3.19
CA PHE A 322 -12.79 -2.35 -3.94
C PHE A 322 -11.59 -3.26 -3.63
N CYS A 323 -10.37 -2.71 -3.59
CA CYS A 323 -9.17 -3.46 -3.24
C CYS A 323 -9.25 -4.03 -1.83
N LYS A 324 -9.69 -3.23 -0.85
CA LYS A 324 -9.89 -3.66 0.54
C LYS A 324 -10.88 -4.82 0.68
N GLU A 325 -11.98 -4.79 -0.06
CA GLU A 325 -13.04 -5.80 0.01
C GLU A 325 -12.64 -7.14 -0.63
N ASN A 326 -11.65 -7.13 -1.51
CA ASN A 326 -11.21 -8.31 -2.29
C ASN A 326 -9.80 -8.78 -1.90
N ASP A 327 -9.24 -8.30 -0.78
CA ASP A 327 -7.88 -8.62 -0.33
C ASP A 327 -6.79 -8.33 -1.39
N ILE A 328 -7.01 -7.27 -2.18
CA ILE A 328 -6.05 -6.77 -3.17
C ILE A 328 -5.26 -5.62 -2.55
N THR A 329 -3.94 -5.62 -2.71
CA THR A 329 -3.10 -4.52 -2.25
C THR A 329 -3.16 -3.35 -3.23
N PHE A 330 -3.43 -2.15 -2.74
CA PHE A 330 -3.38 -0.92 -3.52
C PHE A 330 -2.01 -0.26 -3.42
N PHE A 331 -1.37 -0.05 -4.57
CA PHE A 331 -0.09 0.66 -4.73
C PHE A 331 -0.35 2.06 -5.31
N PRO A 332 -0.28 3.13 -4.50
CA PRO A 332 -0.48 4.48 -4.99
C PRO A 332 0.78 4.92 -5.76
N TYR A 333 0.63 5.35 -7.01
CA TYR A 333 1.70 6.11 -7.67
C TYR A 333 1.46 7.62 -7.51
N GLY A 334 2.55 8.36 -7.31
CA GLY A 334 2.47 9.81 -7.07
C GLY A 334 1.90 10.18 -5.70
N CYS A 335 2.17 9.37 -4.66
CA CYS A 335 1.64 9.51 -3.29
C CYS A 335 1.73 10.93 -2.71
N LEU A 336 2.78 11.66 -3.07
CA LEU A 336 3.08 13.00 -2.55
C LEU A 336 2.63 14.12 -3.49
N GLY A 337 1.82 13.81 -4.49
CA GLY A 337 1.68 14.66 -5.67
C GLY A 337 2.65 14.23 -6.77
N GLY A 338 2.22 14.40 -8.02
CA GLY A 338 3.04 14.08 -9.19
C GLY A 338 3.75 15.32 -9.73
N VAL A 339 4.65 15.12 -10.68
CA VAL A 339 5.35 16.20 -11.41
C VAL A 339 4.43 16.95 -12.40
N ARG A 340 3.11 16.96 -12.16
CA ARG A 340 2.18 17.69 -13.03
C ARG A 340 2.17 19.15 -12.63
N ARG A 341 2.25 19.98 -13.68
CA ARG A 341 1.95 21.41 -13.61
C ARG A 341 0.48 21.59 -13.94
N ARG A 342 -0.34 22.00 -12.97
CA ARG A 342 -1.68 22.50 -13.25
C ARG A 342 -1.59 24.02 -13.35
N ASN A 343 -1.93 24.60 -14.51
CA ASN A 343 -1.87 26.05 -14.75
C ASN A 343 -0.50 26.70 -14.46
N GLY A 344 0.61 26.00 -14.71
CA GLY A 344 1.95 26.53 -14.44
C GLY A 344 2.36 26.56 -12.96
N LYS A 345 1.52 26.07 -12.05
CA LYS A 345 1.88 25.79 -10.65
C LYS A 345 2.11 24.29 -10.49
N GLU A 346 3.17 23.93 -9.78
CA GLU A 346 3.50 22.54 -9.51
C GLU A 346 2.51 21.96 -8.50
N ASP A 347 1.97 20.76 -8.75
CA ASP A 347 1.22 19.96 -7.75
C ASP A 347 2.17 19.42 -6.64
N SER A 348 3.31 20.08 -6.38
CA SER A 348 4.42 19.56 -5.56
C SER A 348 4.55 20.24 -4.20
N ASP A 349 3.99 21.44 -4.02
CA ASP A 349 4.22 22.18 -2.78
C ASP A 349 3.14 21.85 -1.75
N ILE A 350 3.29 20.66 -1.14
CA ILE A 350 2.52 20.23 0.03
C ILE A 350 2.55 21.30 1.13
N ILE A 351 3.69 21.98 1.29
CA ILE A 351 3.92 22.93 2.38
C ILE A 351 3.02 24.15 2.21
N SER A 352 2.97 24.74 1.02
CA SER A 352 2.11 25.91 0.78
C SER A 352 0.64 25.58 0.63
N GLN A 353 0.29 24.40 0.13
CA GLN A 353 -1.11 24.04 -0.10
C GLN A 353 -1.81 23.47 1.14
N PHE A 354 -1.05 22.89 2.08
CA PHE A 354 -1.58 22.29 3.30
C PHE A 354 -0.79 22.73 4.54
N PRO A 355 -0.92 24.00 4.96
CA PRO A 355 -0.20 24.54 6.12
C PRO A 355 -0.57 23.83 7.43
N GLU A 356 -1.79 23.30 7.55
CA GLU A 356 -2.23 22.51 8.69
C GLU A 356 -1.43 21.20 8.80
N ILE A 357 -1.24 20.49 7.68
CA ILE A 357 -0.40 19.28 7.61
C ILE A 357 1.03 19.60 8.02
N SER A 358 1.57 20.72 7.54
CA SER A 358 2.92 21.17 7.87
C SER A 358 3.08 21.48 9.37
N THR A 359 2.07 22.08 9.98
CA THR A 359 2.05 22.38 11.41
C THR A 359 2.03 21.10 12.24
N MET A 360 1.16 20.13 11.88
CA MET A 360 1.10 18.83 12.56
C MET A 360 2.41 18.05 12.40
N ALA A 361 3.00 18.04 11.20
CA ALA A 361 4.28 17.38 10.92
C ALA A 361 5.41 17.95 11.78
N LYS A 362 5.48 19.28 11.91
CA LYS A 362 6.44 19.96 12.79
C LYS A 362 6.25 19.55 14.25
N GLY A 363 5.01 19.46 14.72
CA GLY A 363 4.69 19.00 16.08
C GLY A 363 5.17 17.58 16.38
N LYS A 364 5.24 16.72 15.35
CA LYS A 364 5.71 15.33 15.45
C LYS A 364 7.18 15.14 15.03
N GLY A 365 7.91 16.22 14.72
CA GLY A 365 9.32 16.15 14.34
C GLY A 365 9.60 15.42 13.01
N VAL A 366 8.63 15.38 12.12
CA VAL A 366 8.72 14.74 10.79
C VAL A 366 8.44 15.74 9.67
N SER A 367 8.74 15.36 8.43
CA SER A 367 8.39 16.19 7.28
C SER A 367 6.91 16.05 6.91
N PRO A 368 6.32 17.05 6.21
CA PRO A 368 4.96 16.97 5.71
C PRO A 368 4.72 15.76 4.80
N GLU A 369 5.73 15.33 4.05
CA GLU A 369 5.65 14.13 3.23
C GLU A 369 5.55 12.86 4.06
N VAL A 370 6.37 12.71 5.10
CA VAL A 370 6.27 11.57 6.04
C VAL A 370 4.90 11.56 6.73
N MET A 371 4.41 12.74 7.13
CA MET A 371 3.10 12.90 7.74
C MET A 371 1.97 12.40 6.82
N ILE A 372 2.00 12.77 5.53
CA ILE A 372 1.01 12.33 4.54
C ILE A 372 1.06 10.82 4.30
N LEU A 373 2.27 10.26 4.15
CA LEU A 373 2.45 8.84 3.93
C LEU A 373 1.97 8.01 5.14
N ALA A 374 2.28 8.47 6.35
CA ALA A 374 1.80 7.83 7.56
C ALA A 374 0.28 7.95 7.72
N TYR A 375 -0.30 9.08 7.32
CA TYR A 375 -1.75 9.23 7.28
C TYR A 375 -2.41 8.19 6.35
N TYR A 376 -1.86 7.90 5.18
CA TYR A 376 -2.40 6.85 4.30
C TYR A 376 -2.35 5.47 4.96
N ARG A 377 -1.26 5.17 5.68
CA ARG A 377 -1.12 3.93 6.47
C ARG A 377 -2.15 3.87 7.58
N GLN A 378 -2.39 4.96 8.31
CA GLN A 378 -3.40 5.01 9.36
C GLN A 378 -4.81 4.78 8.79
N LYS A 379 -5.11 5.39 7.65
CA LYS A 379 -6.44 5.35 7.03
C LYS A 379 -6.75 4.01 6.36
N PHE A 380 -5.75 3.35 5.78
CA PHE A 380 -5.90 2.09 5.05
C PHE A 380 -4.82 1.06 5.46
N PRO A 381 -4.82 0.60 6.73
CA PRO A 381 -3.71 -0.11 7.37
C PRO A 381 -3.26 -1.41 6.69
N GLN A 382 -4.18 -2.14 6.08
CA GLN A 382 -3.91 -3.43 5.41
C GLN A 382 -3.97 -3.34 3.88
N THR A 383 -4.55 -2.27 3.34
CA THR A 383 -4.83 -2.17 1.90
C THR A 383 -3.69 -1.48 1.16
N LEU A 384 -2.97 -0.55 1.79
CA LEU A 384 -2.01 0.32 1.13
C LEU A 384 -0.55 -0.14 1.31
N CYS A 385 0.13 -0.34 0.17
CA CYS A 385 1.59 -0.49 0.08
C CYS A 385 2.18 0.72 -0.66
N LEU A 386 2.85 1.62 0.05
CA LEU A 386 3.33 2.87 -0.50
C LEU A 386 4.57 2.65 -1.35
N ILE A 387 4.60 3.19 -2.57
CA ILE A 387 5.81 3.19 -3.42
C ILE A 387 6.24 4.63 -3.68
N VAL A 388 7.26 5.07 -2.95
CA VAL A 388 7.69 6.47 -2.94
C VAL A 388 8.91 6.63 -3.84
N GLY A 389 8.87 7.64 -4.71
CA GLY A 389 10.03 8.02 -5.51
C GLY A 389 11.15 8.55 -4.61
N CYS A 390 12.36 8.03 -4.77
CA CYS A 390 13.50 8.38 -3.95
C CYS A 390 14.76 8.56 -4.81
N ARG A 391 15.61 9.54 -4.46
CA ARG A 391 16.86 9.87 -5.18
C ARG A 391 18.09 9.98 -4.28
N SER A 392 17.97 9.76 -2.97
CA SER A 392 19.09 9.78 -2.04
C SER A 392 18.89 8.81 -0.89
N VAL A 393 19.99 8.29 -0.33
CA VAL A 393 19.95 7.40 0.84
C VAL A 393 19.38 8.09 2.08
N GLY A 394 19.68 9.38 2.29
CA GLY A 394 19.12 10.14 3.41
C GLY A 394 17.59 10.26 3.35
N ARG A 395 17.01 10.28 2.14
CA ARG A 395 15.55 10.24 1.98
C ARG A 395 14.97 8.87 2.34
N VAL A 396 15.73 7.78 2.18
CA VAL A 396 15.28 6.45 2.67
C VAL A 396 15.12 6.47 4.18
N ASP A 397 16.11 7.00 4.92
CA ASP A 397 16.03 7.09 6.39
C ASP A 397 14.84 7.93 6.87
N GLU A 398 14.55 9.02 6.16
CA GLU A 398 13.39 9.84 6.43
C GLU A 398 12.08 9.09 6.19
N LEU A 399 11.96 8.35 5.09
CA LEU A 399 10.77 7.56 4.77
C LEU A 399 10.53 6.43 5.77
N MET A 400 11.57 5.84 6.36
CA MET A 400 11.40 4.80 7.37
C MET A 400 10.64 5.28 8.62
N LYS A 401 10.65 6.58 8.91
CA LYS A 401 9.89 7.20 10.01
C LYS A 401 8.37 7.13 9.82
N VAL A 402 7.88 6.79 8.62
CA VAL A 402 6.43 6.64 8.33
C VAL A 402 5.75 5.67 9.29
N GLY A 403 6.44 4.61 9.72
CA GLY A 403 5.90 3.63 10.66
C GLY A 403 5.83 4.10 12.12
N GLU A 404 6.45 5.23 12.45
CA GLU A 404 6.57 5.76 13.82
C GLU A 404 5.54 6.84 14.13
N VAL A 405 4.88 7.39 13.11
CA VAL A 405 3.93 8.50 13.26
C VAL A 405 2.58 7.97 13.73
N MET A 406 2.16 8.43 14.90
CA MET A 406 0.87 8.14 15.52
C MET A 406 -0.10 9.29 15.31
N PHE A 407 -1.39 9.00 15.15
CA PHE A 407 -2.43 10.00 14.92
C PHE A 407 -3.51 9.95 15.98
N THR A 408 -4.12 11.10 16.31
CA THR A 408 -5.46 11.12 16.92
C THR A 408 -6.55 11.09 15.85
N GLU A 409 -7.80 10.86 16.26
CA GLU A 409 -8.95 10.93 15.35
C GLU A 409 -9.09 12.33 14.72
N ALA A 410 -8.89 13.40 15.51
CA ALA A 410 -8.95 14.78 15.01
C ALA A 410 -7.88 15.11 13.98
N GLU A 411 -6.66 14.57 14.13
CA GLU A 411 -5.60 14.77 13.13
C GLU A 411 -5.94 14.07 11.81
N VAL A 412 -6.49 12.86 11.84
CA VAL A 412 -6.96 12.15 10.63
C VAL A 412 -8.08 12.95 9.97
N GLU A 413 -9.07 13.42 10.73
CA GLU A 413 -10.17 14.22 10.21
C GLU A 413 -9.72 15.56 9.60
N GLU A 414 -8.71 16.22 10.18
CA GLU A 414 -8.12 17.44 9.63
C GLU A 414 -7.49 17.18 8.27
N ILE A 415 -6.65 16.14 8.15
CA ILE A 415 -6.00 15.77 6.88
C ILE A 415 -7.06 15.37 5.84
N ASP A 416 -8.12 14.68 6.27
CA ASP A 416 -9.25 14.33 5.42
C ASP A 416 -9.96 15.58 4.85
N ARG A 417 -10.09 16.64 5.65
CA ARG A 417 -10.64 17.94 5.19
C ARG A 417 -9.70 18.64 4.21
N CYS A 418 -8.38 18.61 4.45
CA CYS A 418 -7.39 19.21 3.55
C CYS A 418 -7.36 18.54 2.16
N GLY A 419 -7.36 17.19 2.10
CA GLY A 419 -7.14 16.44 0.85
C GLY A 419 -8.37 16.31 -0.08
N GLY A 420 -9.50 16.93 0.25
CA GLY A 420 -10.77 16.81 -0.48
C GLY A 420 -10.82 17.58 -1.80
N GLY A 421 -9.88 17.36 -2.72
CA GLY A 421 -9.84 17.99 -4.04
C GLY A 421 -10.98 17.54 -4.96
N GLY A 422 -12.14 18.15 -4.80
CA GLY A 422 -13.34 17.95 -5.62
C GLY A 422 -14.35 19.09 -5.46
N GLY A 423 -13.87 20.31 -5.25
CA GLY A 423 -14.71 21.51 -5.21
C GLY A 423 -14.28 22.47 -4.10
N GLY A 424 -13.47 23.46 -4.46
CA GLY A 424 -13.32 24.71 -3.74
C GLY A 424 -12.83 24.59 -2.30
N GLY A 425 -11.56 24.97 -2.09
CA GLY A 425 -11.24 25.68 -0.85
C GLY A 425 -12.25 26.80 -0.66
N GLY A 426 -12.93 26.76 0.48
CA GLY A 426 -13.89 27.77 0.85
C GLY A 426 -14.19 27.58 2.32
N GLY A 427 -13.63 28.45 3.16
CA GLY A 427 -14.36 28.79 4.39
C GLY A 427 -15.82 29.06 4.02
N LYS A 428 -16.75 28.66 4.89
CA LYS A 428 -18.21 28.77 4.75
C LYS A 428 -18.62 29.80 3.68
N ASN A 429 -18.95 29.35 2.46
CA ASN A 429 -19.42 30.26 1.43
C ASN A 429 -20.79 30.81 1.85
N ASN A 430 -21.14 32.00 1.37
CA ASN A 430 -22.39 32.64 1.75
C ASN A 430 -23.61 31.78 1.35
N GLY A 431 -24.29 31.19 2.34
CA GLY A 431 -25.43 30.29 2.17
C GLY A 431 -25.14 28.80 2.36
N ASP A 432 -23.88 28.40 2.55
CA ASP A 432 -23.52 27.08 3.09
C ASP A 432 -24.01 26.98 4.53
N TRP A 433 -24.42 25.79 4.95
CA TRP A 433 -25.10 25.59 6.22
C TRP A 433 -24.52 24.39 6.98
N THR A 434 -24.33 24.58 8.27
CA THR A 434 -23.90 23.52 9.18
C THR A 434 -25.11 22.68 9.57
N CYS A 435 -24.98 21.36 9.45
CA CYS A 435 -26.02 20.43 9.85
C CYS A 435 -26.29 20.57 11.35
N GLY A 436 -27.53 20.89 11.73
CA GLY A 436 -27.93 21.00 13.13
C GLY A 436 -27.97 19.66 13.90
N VAL A 437 -27.78 18.53 13.21
CA VAL A 437 -27.74 17.18 13.82
C VAL A 437 -26.31 16.72 14.05
N CYS A 438 -25.43 16.80 13.05
CA CYS A 438 -24.09 16.20 13.11
C CYS A 438 -22.94 17.20 12.97
N GLY A 439 -23.22 18.51 12.86
CA GLY A 439 -22.19 19.53 12.70
C GLY A 439 -21.50 19.58 11.33
N PHE A 440 -21.87 18.71 10.38
CA PHE A 440 -21.25 18.66 9.06
C PHE A 440 -21.59 19.91 8.21
N LEU A 441 -20.60 20.52 7.56
CA LEU A 441 -20.80 21.66 6.66
C LEU A 441 -21.35 21.19 5.31
N ASN A 442 -22.53 21.68 4.93
CA ASN A 442 -23.20 21.34 3.68
C ASN A 442 -23.21 22.54 2.73
N PHE A 443 -23.03 22.25 1.43
CA PHE A 443 -23.13 23.26 0.39
C PHE A 443 -24.53 23.89 0.32
N LYS A 444 -24.59 25.18 -0.04
CA LYS A 444 -25.83 25.97 -0.18
C LYS A 444 -26.91 25.27 -1.01
N SER A 445 -26.51 24.55 -2.06
CA SER A 445 -27.40 23.86 -3.00
C SER A 445 -28.12 22.64 -2.40
N ARG A 446 -27.67 22.11 -1.26
CA ARG A 446 -28.29 20.94 -0.62
C ARG A 446 -29.35 21.35 0.40
N SER A 447 -30.48 20.66 0.37
CA SER A 447 -31.52 20.74 1.40
C SER A 447 -31.34 19.69 2.52
N GLU A 448 -30.48 18.69 2.31
CA GLU A 448 -30.22 17.57 3.24
C GLU A 448 -28.71 17.37 3.47
N CYS A 449 -28.37 16.82 4.64
CA CYS A 449 -27.00 16.59 5.05
C CYS A 449 -26.30 15.58 4.13
N PHE A 450 -25.04 15.84 3.77
CA PHE A 450 -24.23 14.96 2.94
C PHE A 450 -23.61 13.78 3.71
N LYS A 451 -23.41 13.93 5.02
CA LYS A 451 -22.84 12.87 5.86
C LYS A 451 -23.79 11.66 5.87
N SER A 452 -23.27 10.48 5.51
CA SER A 452 -24.04 9.23 5.52
C SER A 452 -24.63 8.97 6.90
N ASN A 453 -25.84 8.41 6.95
CA ASN A 453 -26.62 8.16 8.16
C ASN A 453 -27.01 9.41 8.99
N CYS A 454 -26.93 10.61 8.41
CA CYS A 454 -27.42 11.83 9.04
C CYS A 454 -28.70 12.35 8.34
N TYR A 455 -29.78 12.50 9.10
CA TYR A 455 -31.08 12.98 8.60
C TYR A 455 -31.27 14.50 8.75
N GLY A 456 -30.20 15.25 8.99
CA GLY A 456 -30.28 16.70 9.19
C GLY A 456 -30.68 17.44 7.91
N LYS A 457 -31.59 18.40 8.03
CA LYS A 457 -32.08 19.23 6.92
C LYS A 457 -31.68 20.68 7.08
N LYS A 458 -31.57 21.38 5.94
CA LYS A 458 -31.32 22.82 5.91
C LYS A 458 -32.46 23.54 6.60
N ARG A 459 -32.16 24.26 7.69
CA ARG A 459 -33.13 25.15 8.33
C ARG A 459 -33.25 26.39 7.45
N PHE A 460 -34.45 26.62 6.93
CA PHE A 460 -34.80 27.91 6.34
C PHE A 460 -35.24 28.80 7.51
N ASN A 461 -34.42 29.80 7.84
CA ASN A 461 -34.83 30.88 8.73
C ASN A 461 -35.57 31.93 7.92
#